data_AF-A0A9X8R4M4-F1
#
_entry.id   AF-A0A9X8R4M4-F1
#
_cell.length_a   1.000
_cell.length_b   1.000
_cell.length_c   1.000
_cell.angle_alpha   90.00
_cell.angle_beta   90.00
_cell.angle_gamma   90.00
#
_symmetry.space_group_name_H-M   'P 1'
#
loop_
_entity.id
_entity.type
_entity.pdbx_description
1 polymer ?
#
loop_
_entity_poly.entity_id
_entity_poly.type
_entity_poly.pdbx_seq_one_letter_code
_entity_poly.pdbx_strand_id
1 'polypeptide(L)'
;MLSKAELADPQGSASTPERVKFCTMTDPRSEDQKVAAVNASMVMAGQPLSAEDETLLRRQFRGEVSADEAVLLVLEREGLGDSPRAHELRRRIAGVA
;
A
#
# COMPACT_ATOMS: atom_id res chain seq x y z
N MET A 1 63.43 8.29 -11.08
CA MET A 1 63.72 8.88 -9.76
C MET A 1 62.56 8.58 -8.83
N LEU A 2 62.85 8.09 -7.63
CA LEU A 2 61.89 7.74 -6.58
C LEU A 2 61.54 8.97 -5.71
N SER A 3 60.41 8.83 -5.00
CA SER A 3 59.95 9.57 -3.80
C SER A 3 59.13 10.84 -4.06
N LYS A 4 57.99 11.06 -3.41
CA LYS A 4 57.77 10.87 -1.97
C LYS A 4 56.30 10.54 -1.64
N ALA A 5 56.09 9.54 -0.79
CA ALA A 5 54.86 9.25 -0.09
C ALA A 5 54.85 9.93 1.30
N GLU A 6 53.69 10.39 1.77
CA GLU A 6 53.33 10.55 3.20
C GLU A 6 51.81 10.85 3.24
N LEU A 7 50.95 9.88 3.57
CA LEU A 7 50.37 9.58 4.91
C LEU A 7 49.58 10.77 5.52
N ALA A 8 48.24 10.70 5.57
CA ALA A 8 47.40 10.37 6.76
C ALA A 8 46.53 11.62 7.09
N ASP A 9 45.27 11.64 7.53
CA ASP A 9 44.22 10.66 7.86
C ASP A 9 42.88 11.46 8.00
N PRO A 10 41.80 11.04 8.71
CA PRO A 10 40.47 10.78 8.17
C PRO A 10 39.41 11.78 8.64
N GLN A 11 38.41 12.10 7.81
CA GLN A 11 37.18 12.72 8.31
C GLN A 11 35.99 11.97 7.72
N GLY A 12 35.36 11.18 8.59
CA GLY A 12 34.09 10.52 8.32
C GLY A 12 33.05 11.56 7.94
N SER A 13 32.59 11.48 6.69
CA SER A 13 31.33 12.08 6.31
C SER A 13 30.24 11.23 6.98
N ALA A 14 29.74 11.73 8.11
CA ALA A 14 28.52 11.21 8.69
C ALA A 14 27.41 11.38 7.65
N SER A 15 27.11 10.29 6.94
CA SER A 15 25.92 10.18 6.12
C SER A 15 24.71 10.37 7.03
N THR A 16 24.17 11.58 7.06
CA THR A 16 22.83 11.83 7.57
C THR A 16 21.91 10.80 6.93
N PRO A 17 21.12 10.03 7.71
CA PRO A 17 20.15 9.14 7.10
C PRO A 17 19.21 10.02 6.28
N GLU A 18 19.25 9.88 4.96
CA GLU A 18 18.27 10.51 4.09
C GLU A 18 16.91 10.05 4.59
N ARG A 19 16.22 10.98 5.23
CA ARG A 19 14.84 10.84 5.64
C ARG A 19 14.09 10.48 4.38
N VAL A 20 13.73 9.19 4.23
CA VAL A 20 13.03 8.65 3.07
C VAL A 20 11.86 9.58 2.79
N LYS A 21 12.06 10.42 1.78
CA LYS A 21 11.05 11.37 1.35
C LYS A 21 10.00 10.46 0.74
N PHE A 22 8.95 10.15 1.48
CA PHE A 22 7.75 9.56 0.92
C PHE A 22 7.35 10.48 -0.21
N CYS A 23 7.72 10.13 -1.44
CA CYS A 23 7.38 10.91 -2.61
C CYS A 23 5.86 10.84 -2.72
N THR A 24 5.22 11.91 -2.29
CA THR A 24 3.82 12.26 -2.54
C THR A 24 3.65 12.55 -4.03
N MET A 25 3.97 11.58 -4.89
CA MET A 25 3.51 11.61 -6.27
C MET A 25 2.05 11.26 -6.21
N THR A 26 1.18 12.26 -6.34
CA THR A 26 -0.24 12.04 -6.62
C THR A 26 -0.31 11.05 -7.78
N ASP A 27 -0.88 9.88 -7.53
CA ASP A 27 -0.97 8.83 -8.53
C ASP A 27 -1.72 9.38 -9.76
N PRO A 28 -1.07 9.53 -10.92
CA PRO A 28 -1.64 10.23 -12.07
C PRO A 28 -2.73 9.41 -12.77
N ARG A 29 -2.93 8.16 -12.36
CA ARG A 29 -3.94 7.28 -12.94
C ARG A 29 -5.33 7.67 -12.46
N SER A 30 -6.31 7.60 -13.35
CA SER A 30 -7.72 7.65 -12.94
C SER A 30 -8.09 6.43 -12.09
N GLU A 31 -9.20 6.50 -11.35
CA GLU A 31 -9.70 5.37 -10.57
C GLU A 31 -9.98 4.17 -11.46
N ASP A 32 -10.53 4.37 -12.66
CA ASP A 32 -10.78 3.29 -13.62
C ASP A 32 -9.48 2.68 -14.15
N GLN A 33 -8.42 3.47 -14.35
CA GLN A 33 -7.10 2.93 -14.73
C GLN A 33 -6.50 2.08 -13.60
N LYS A 34 -6.71 2.47 -12.34
CA LYS A 34 -6.26 1.68 -11.18
C LYS A 34 -7.06 0.38 -11.07
N VAL A 35 -8.38 0.42 -11.23
CA VAL A 35 -9.23 -0.78 -11.23
C VAL A 35 -8.86 -1.72 -12.38
N ALA A 36 -8.67 -1.19 -13.60
CA ALA A 36 -8.25 -1.99 -14.74
C ALA A 36 -6.89 -2.66 -14.51
N ALA A 37 -5.93 -1.94 -13.89
CA ALA A 37 -4.63 -2.51 -13.55
C ALA A 37 -4.74 -3.65 -12.51
N VAL A 38 -5.59 -3.48 -11.48
CA VAL A 38 -5.86 -4.55 -10.51
C VAL A 38 -6.54 -5.73 -11.19
N ASN A 39 -7.58 -5.50 -12.00
CA ASN A 39 -8.28 -6.58 -12.69
C ASN A 39 -7.35 -7.33 -13.65
N ALA A 40 -6.48 -6.63 -14.39
CA ALA A 40 -5.48 -7.28 -15.24
C ALA A 40 -4.54 -8.20 -14.43
N SER A 41 -4.09 -7.75 -13.26
CA SER A 41 -3.28 -8.58 -12.34
C SER A 41 -4.05 -9.81 -11.86
N MET A 42 -5.32 -9.62 -11.51
CA MET A 42 -6.22 -10.67 -11.02
C MET A 42 -6.56 -11.70 -12.11
N VAL A 43 -6.78 -11.26 -13.35
CA VAL A 43 -6.90 -12.12 -14.54
C VAL A 43 -5.63 -12.94 -14.76
N MET A 44 -4.45 -12.34 -14.68
CA MET A 44 -3.17 -13.07 -14.81
C MET A 44 -2.98 -14.11 -13.69
N ALA A 45 -3.53 -13.87 -12.50
CA ALA A 45 -3.56 -14.83 -11.40
C ALA A 45 -4.66 -15.91 -11.53
N GLY A 46 -5.47 -15.88 -12.61
CA GLY A 46 -6.58 -16.81 -12.82
C GLY A 46 -7.78 -16.56 -11.90
N GLN A 47 -7.91 -15.37 -11.34
CA GLN A 47 -8.95 -14.97 -10.38
C GLN A 47 -9.51 -13.59 -10.76
N PRO A 48 -10.20 -13.41 -11.90
CA PRO A 48 -10.70 -12.10 -12.33
C PRO A 48 -11.62 -11.45 -11.29
N LEU A 49 -11.63 -10.12 -11.22
CA LEU A 49 -12.53 -9.40 -10.31
C LEU A 49 -14.00 -9.60 -10.71
N SER A 50 -14.86 -9.75 -9.72
CA SER A 50 -16.31 -9.66 -9.94
C SER A 50 -16.72 -8.19 -10.19
N ALA A 51 -17.88 -7.99 -10.84
CA ALA A 51 -18.42 -6.63 -11.03
C ALA A 51 -18.70 -5.91 -9.71
N GLU A 52 -19.02 -6.67 -8.66
CA GLU A 52 -19.24 -6.15 -7.32
C GLU A 52 -17.93 -5.68 -6.68
N ASP A 53 -16.86 -6.48 -6.81
CA ASP A 53 -15.52 -6.11 -6.31
C ASP A 53 -14.95 -4.91 -7.05
N GLU A 54 -15.14 -4.84 -8.37
CA GLU A 54 -14.75 -3.65 -9.13
C GLU A 54 -15.48 -2.40 -8.64
N THR A 55 -16.77 -2.51 -8.32
CA THR A 55 -17.55 -1.40 -7.80
C THR A 55 -17.05 -0.96 -6.43
N LEU A 56 -16.78 -1.91 -5.52
CA LEU A 56 -16.20 -1.63 -4.21
C LEU A 56 -14.82 -0.99 -4.34
N LEU A 57 -13.98 -1.47 -5.26
CA LEU A 57 -12.64 -0.94 -5.50
C LEU A 57 -12.66 0.47 -6.11
N ARG A 58 -13.65 0.81 -6.95
CA ARG A 58 -13.85 2.20 -7.41
C ARG A 58 -14.18 3.14 -6.23
N ARG A 59 -15.07 2.71 -5.32
CA ARG A 59 -15.42 3.48 -4.12
C ARG A 59 -14.22 3.68 -3.20
N GLN A 60 -13.40 2.64 -3.05
CA GLN A 60 -12.13 2.67 -2.33
C GLN A 60 -11.18 3.75 -2.89
N PHE A 61 -10.95 3.75 -4.21
CA PHE A 61 -10.05 4.71 -4.84
C PHE A 61 -10.55 6.15 -4.80
N ARG A 62 -11.88 6.36 -4.74
CA ARG A 62 -12.48 7.68 -4.49
C ARG A 62 -12.49 8.10 -3.02
N GLY A 63 -12.05 7.24 -2.12
CA GLY A 63 -12.03 7.50 -0.67
C GLY A 63 -13.40 7.45 0.00
N GLU A 64 -14.43 6.91 -0.67
CA GLU A 64 -15.78 6.74 -0.10
C GLU A 64 -15.84 5.64 0.95
N VAL A 65 -14.88 4.70 0.89
CA VAL A 65 -14.71 3.58 1.80
C VAL A 65 -13.21 3.43 2.04
N SER A 66 -12.80 3.19 3.28
CA SER A 66 -11.42 2.88 3.68
C SER A 66 -11.05 1.43 3.42
N ALA A 67 -9.76 1.11 3.35
CA ALA A 67 -9.33 -0.25 3.00
C ALA A 67 -9.80 -1.27 4.05
N ASP A 68 -9.83 -0.86 5.30
CA ASP A 68 -10.31 -1.70 6.40
C ASP A 68 -11.81 -1.97 6.30
N GLU A 69 -12.61 -0.97 5.95
CA GLU A 69 -14.06 -1.13 5.73
C GLU A 69 -14.34 -2.06 4.54
N ALA A 70 -13.60 -1.91 3.43
CA ALA A 70 -13.78 -2.77 2.27
C ALA A 70 -13.46 -4.25 2.58
N VAL A 71 -12.36 -4.51 3.31
CA VAL A 71 -12.02 -5.88 3.74
C VAL A 71 -13.06 -6.42 4.71
N LEU A 72 -13.55 -5.60 5.65
CA LEU A 72 -14.57 -6.01 6.61
C LEU A 72 -15.86 -6.44 5.89
N LEU A 73 -16.31 -5.67 4.89
CA LEU A 73 -17.48 -6.02 4.08
C LEU A 73 -17.33 -7.37 3.36
N VAL A 74 -16.15 -7.65 2.80
CA VAL A 74 -15.86 -8.95 2.17
C VAL A 74 -15.93 -10.07 3.21
N LEU A 75 -15.29 -9.89 4.37
CA LEU A 75 -15.34 -10.90 5.45
C LEU A 75 -16.77 -11.18 5.91
N GLU A 76 -17.61 -10.15 6.06
CA GLU A 76 -19.00 -10.34 6.48
C GLU A 76 -19.83 -11.10 5.44
N ARG A 77 -19.62 -10.83 4.15
CA ARG A 77 -20.30 -11.53 3.04
C ARG A 77 -19.93 -13.01 2.96
N GLU A 78 -18.67 -13.32 3.23
CA GLU A 78 -18.15 -14.70 3.24
C GLU A 78 -18.44 -15.45 4.56
N GLY A 79 -19.23 -14.86 5.48
CA GLY A 79 -19.55 -15.47 6.78
C GLY A 79 -18.40 -15.48 7.79
N LEU A 80 -17.34 -14.70 7.53
CA LEU A 80 -16.15 -14.53 8.37
C LEU A 80 -16.22 -13.27 9.25
N GLY A 81 -17.42 -12.70 9.44
CA GLY A 81 -17.66 -11.49 10.21
C GLY A 81 -17.28 -11.57 11.69
N ASP A 82 -17.20 -12.76 12.26
CA ASP A 82 -16.78 -13.01 13.65
C ASP A 82 -15.32 -13.49 13.76
N SER A 83 -14.57 -13.46 12.66
CA SER A 83 -13.16 -13.82 12.67
C SER A 83 -12.34 -12.83 13.52
N PRO A 84 -11.20 -13.27 14.10
CA PRO A 84 -10.28 -12.36 14.78
C PRO A 84 -9.88 -11.16 13.92
N ARG A 85 -9.76 -11.36 12.61
CA ARG A 85 -9.45 -10.29 11.65
C ARG A 85 -10.57 -9.27 11.54
N ALA A 86 -11.84 -9.71 11.47
CA ALA A 86 -12.97 -8.78 11.44
C ALA A 86 -13.07 -7.94 12.72
N HIS A 87 -12.81 -8.54 13.89
CA HIS A 87 -12.72 -7.78 15.14
C HIS A 87 -11.59 -6.75 15.16
N GLU A 88 -10.42 -7.10 14.65
CA GLU A 88 -9.30 -6.17 14.52
C GLU A 88 -9.65 -4.98 13.62
N LEU A 89 -10.25 -5.24 12.45
CA LEU A 89 -10.66 -4.20 11.51
C LEU A 89 -11.68 -3.26 12.15
N ARG A 90 -12.68 -3.77 12.88
CA ARG A 90 -13.64 -2.92 13.61
C ARG A 90 -12.95 -2.01 14.63
N ARG A 91 -11.93 -2.48 15.35
CA ARG A 91 -11.16 -1.62 16.28
C ARG A 91 -10.40 -0.52 15.55
N ARG A 92 -9.76 -0.83 14.41
CA ARG A 92 -9.02 0.13 13.58
C ARG A 92 -9.96 1.19 13.00
N ILE A 93 -11.12 0.78 12.49
CA ILE A 93 -12.18 1.68 11.98
C ILE A 93 -12.70 2.59 13.09
N ALA A 94 -12.89 2.07 14.31
CA ALA A 94 -13.33 2.85 15.45
C ALA A 94 -12.25 3.81 16.00
N GLY A 95 -11.02 3.80 15.46
CA GLY A 95 -9.92 4.64 15.95
C GLY A 95 -9.36 4.21 17.31
N VAL A 96 -9.56 2.94 17.69
CA VAL A 96 -9.12 2.36 18.98
C VAL A 96 -7.84 1.52 18.80
N ALA A 97 -7.10 1.76 17.71
CA ALA A 97 -5.91 0.99 17.33
C ALA A 97 -4.61 1.74 17.64
#